data_AF-A0A2G7H469-F1
#
_entry.id   AF-A0A2G7H469-F1
#
_cell.length_a   1.000
_cell.length_b   1.000
_cell.length_c   1.000
_cell.angle_alpha   90.00
_cell.angle_beta   90.00
_cell.angle_gamma   90.00
#
_symmetry.space_group_name_H-M   'P 1'
#
loop_
_entity.id
_entity.type
_entity.pdbx_description
1 polymer ?
#
loop_
_entity_poly.entity_id
_entity_poly.type
_entity_poly.pdbx_seq_one_letter_code
_entity_poly.pdbx_strand_id
1 'polypeptide(L)'
;MSAPQWPEGLNDSTPLPYTVWRVMHHVDGVRDISEVARLAGLTVPDVTERLNAAAQWINRAAQREQQVTDQTADVVIQCLMPVVGPMAEVMVDEVLDELGEQATLSALLSGLARQLTPERVQQFARNLRDRGIT
;
A
#
# COMPACT_ATOMS: atom_id res chain seq x y z
N MET A 1 -3.59 -1.08 -30.69
CA MET A 1 -3.13 -0.58 -29.38
C MET A 1 -4.34 -0.63 -28.48
N SER A 2 -4.31 -1.35 -27.36
CA SER A 2 -5.48 -1.50 -26.49
C SER A 2 -5.67 -0.25 -25.64
N ALA A 3 -6.92 0.20 -25.51
CA ALA A 3 -7.25 1.28 -24.59
C ALA A 3 -7.00 0.81 -23.14
N PRO A 4 -6.31 1.60 -22.30
CA PRO A 4 -6.22 1.30 -20.88
C PRO A 4 -7.61 1.25 -20.27
N GLN A 5 -7.78 0.38 -19.28
CA GLN A 5 -9.00 0.25 -18.50
C GLN A 5 -8.69 0.46 -17.03
N TRP A 6 -9.71 0.84 -16.27
CA TRP A 6 -9.63 0.84 -14.82
C TRP A 6 -9.35 -0.58 -14.32
N PRO A 7 -8.37 -0.78 -13.43
CA PRO A 7 -8.16 -2.07 -12.79
C PRO A 7 -9.42 -2.51 -12.02
N GLU A 8 -9.75 -3.80 -12.07
CA GLU A 8 -10.95 -4.37 -11.42
C GLU A 8 -10.95 -4.07 -9.92
N GLY A 9 -11.97 -3.35 -9.43
CA GLY A 9 -12.09 -2.95 -8.03
C GLY A 9 -11.73 -1.49 -7.75
N LEU A 10 -11.19 -0.76 -8.74
CA LEU A 10 -11.11 0.70 -8.68
C LEU A 10 -12.27 1.35 -9.44
N ASN A 11 -12.70 2.48 -8.93
CA ASN A 11 -13.60 3.39 -9.64
C ASN A 11 -13.21 4.84 -9.32
N ASP A 12 -13.88 5.80 -9.93
CA ASP A 12 -13.59 7.23 -9.74
C ASP A 12 -13.84 7.73 -8.31
N SER A 13 -14.56 6.96 -7.48
CA SER A 13 -14.74 7.26 -6.05
C SER A 13 -13.65 6.70 -5.15
N THR A 14 -12.74 5.88 -5.68
CA THR A 14 -11.64 5.31 -4.88
C THR A 14 -10.59 6.39 -4.56
N PRO A 15 -10.24 6.61 -3.28
CA PRO A 15 -9.19 7.56 -2.92
C PRO A 15 -7.83 7.07 -3.44
N LEU A 16 -7.36 7.69 -4.52
CA LEU A 16 -6.06 7.43 -5.14
C LEU A 16 -5.10 8.59 -4.87
N PRO A 17 -3.78 8.35 -4.80
CA PRO A 17 -2.80 9.43 -4.83
C PRO A 17 -3.02 10.33 -6.04
N TYR A 18 -2.96 11.66 -5.86
CA TYR A 18 -3.30 12.64 -6.91
C TYR A 18 -2.64 12.36 -8.26
N THR A 19 -1.37 11.94 -8.23
CA THR A 19 -0.58 11.62 -9.43
C THR A 19 -1.07 10.38 -10.18
N VAL A 20 -1.69 9.42 -9.48
CA VAL A 20 -2.35 8.25 -10.08
C VAL A 20 -3.75 8.63 -10.53
N TRP A 21 -4.52 9.33 -9.67
CA TRP A 21 -5.87 9.80 -9.99
C TRP A 21 -5.92 10.63 -11.28
N ARG A 22 -4.98 11.58 -11.47
CA ARG A 22 -4.92 12.43 -12.66
C ARG A 22 -4.84 11.64 -13.97
N VAL A 23 -4.15 10.49 -13.96
CA VAL A 23 -4.08 9.60 -15.12
C VAL A 23 -5.38 8.81 -15.25
N MET A 24 -5.82 8.18 -14.16
CA MET A 24 -7.03 7.34 -14.14
C MET A 24 -8.30 8.10 -14.52
N HIS A 25 -8.41 9.38 -14.17
CA HIS A 25 -9.51 10.26 -14.56
C HIS A 25 -9.71 10.38 -16.08
N HIS A 26 -8.64 10.18 -16.87
CA HIS A 26 -8.71 10.21 -18.33
C HIS A 26 -8.85 8.82 -18.97
N VAL A 27 -8.80 7.75 -18.18
CA VAL A 27 -8.98 6.36 -18.63
C VAL A 27 -10.48 6.07 -18.70
N ASP A 28 -11.02 5.98 -19.92
CA ASP A 28 -12.45 5.71 -20.17
C ASP A 28 -12.69 4.39 -20.92
N GLY A 29 -11.62 3.60 -21.14
CA GLY A 29 -11.69 2.35 -21.90
C GLY A 29 -11.84 2.52 -23.42
N VAL A 30 -11.83 3.77 -23.93
CA VAL A 30 -11.95 4.09 -25.36
C VAL A 30 -10.70 4.79 -25.89
N ARG A 31 -10.16 5.76 -25.13
CA ARG A 31 -8.94 6.50 -25.51
C ARG A 31 -7.72 5.59 -25.45
N ASP A 32 -6.80 5.76 -26.38
CA ASP A 32 -5.51 5.09 -26.31
C ASP A 32 -4.57 5.76 -25.29
N ILE A 33 -3.45 5.09 -25.00
CA ILE A 33 -2.48 5.55 -24.00
C ILE A 33 -1.82 6.88 -24.37
N SER A 34 -1.68 7.18 -25.66
CA SER A 34 -1.07 8.42 -26.15
C SER A 34 -2.00 9.62 -25.91
N GLU A 35 -3.30 9.42 -26.13
CA GLU A 35 -4.32 10.42 -25.86
C GLU A 35 -4.50 10.67 -24.36
N VAL A 36 -4.46 9.61 -23.55
CA VAL A 36 -4.43 9.73 -22.08
C VAL A 36 -3.20 10.53 -21.62
N ALA A 37 -2.01 10.26 -22.18
CA ALA A 37 -0.78 11.00 -21.87
C ALA A 37 -0.89 12.49 -22.24
N ARG A 38 -1.45 12.79 -23.40
CA ARG A 38 -1.70 14.17 -23.86
C ARG A 38 -2.63 14.92 -22.90
N LEU A 39 -3.75 14.32 -22.50
CA LEU A 39 -4.73 14.92 -21.59
C LEU A 39 -4.18 15.07 -20.17
N ALA A 40 -3.45 14.06 -19.70
CA ALA A 40 -2.78 14.09 -18.41
C ALA A 40 -1.54 15.00 -18.39
N GLY A 41 -1.11 15.56 -19.52
CA GLY A 41 0.10 16.39 -19.62
C GLY A 41 1.36 15.65 -19.18
N LEU A 42 1.47 14.37 -19.53
CA LEU A 42 2.54 13.44 -19.16
C LEU A 42 3.09 12.73 -20.41
N THR A 43 4.21 12.04 -20.28
CA THR A 43 4.69 11.15 -21.35
C THR A 43 4.02 9.78 -21.28
N VAL A 44 4.04 9.02 -22.38
CA VAL A 44 3.49 7.64 -22.40
C VAL A 44 4.18 6.72 -21.36
N PRO A 45 5.51 6.78 -21.17
CA PRO A 45 6.17 6.07 -20.06
C PRO A 45 5.62 6.44 -18.69
N ASP A 46 5.42 7.72 -18.40
CA ASP A 46 4.88 8.17 -17.10
C ASP A 46 3.45 7.63 -16.88
N VAL A 47 2.61 7.67 -17.91
CA VAL A 47 1.25 7.11 -17.85
C VAL A 47 1.30 5.61 -17.57
N THR A 48 2.18 4.88 -18.24
CA THR A 48 2.36 3.43 -18.04
C THR A 48 2.76 3.11 -16.61
N GLU A 49 3.69 3.89 -16.04
CA GLU A 49 4.10 3.76 -14.65
C GLU A 49 2.92 3.99 -13.69
N ARG A 50 2.08 5.00 -13.95
CA ARG A 50 0.93 5.30 -13.09
C ARG A 50 -0.21 4.30 -13.22
N LEU A 51 -0.43 3.71 -14.39
CA LEU A 51 -1.35 2.59 -14.58
C LEU A 51 -0.90 1.37 -13.77
N ASN A 52 0.40 1.05 -13.79
CA ASN A 52 0.96 -0.02 -12.95
C ASN A 52 0.81 0.30 -11.45
N ALA A 53 1.04 1.54 -11.05
CA ALA A 53 0.85 1.98 -9.67
C ALA A 53 -0.62 1.90 -9.22
N ALA A 54 -1.58 2.15 -10.12
CA ALA A 54 -3.01 1.98 -9.87
C ALA A 54 -3.37 0.50 -9.67
N ALA A 55 -2.87 -0.40 -10.51
CA ALA A 55 -3.09 -1.84 -10.34
C ALA A 55 -2.52 -2.36 -9.01
N GLN A 56 -1.35 -1.86 -8.62
CA GLN A 56 -0.76 -2.18 -7.30
C GLN A 56 -1.50 -1.52 -6.13
N TRP A 57 -2.32 -0.49 -6.36
CA TRP A 57 -3.07 0.17 -5.29
C TRP A 57 -4.15 -0.75 -4.71
N ILE A 58 -4.86 -1.50 -5.55
CA ILE A 58 -5.89 -2.46 -5.11
C ILE A 58 -5.25 -3.54 -4.25
N ASN A 59 -4.15 -4.13 -4.73
CA ASN A 59 -3.47 -5.19 -4.01
C ASN A 59 -3.01 -4.71 -2.63
N ARG A 60 -2.54 -3.45 -2.52
CA ARG A 60 -2.14 -2.86 -1.25
C ARG A 60 -3.32 -2.53 -0.33
N ALA A 61 -4.38 -1.91 -0.86
CA ALA A 61 -5.57 -1.61 -0.09
C ALA A 61 -6.23 -2.89 0.46
N ALA A 62 -6.36 -3.92 -0.39
CA ALA A 62 -6.86 -5.24 -0.01
C ALA A 62 -5.97 -5.93 1.03
N GLN A 63 -4.65 -5.87 0.89
CA GLN A 63 -3.71 -6.42 1.89
C GLN A 63 -3.80 -5.72 3.25
N ARG A 64 -4.10 -4.42 3.28
CA ARG A 64 -4.21 -3.67 4.54
C ARG A 64 -5.48 -3.97 5.33
N GLU A 65 -6.55 -4.33 4.63
CA GLU A 65 -7.84 -4.71 5.20
C GLU A 65 -7.92 -6.22 5.52
N GLN A 66 -6.95 -7.01 5.06
CA GLN A 66 -6.84 -8.42 5.45
C GLN A 66 -6.56 -8.56 6.94
N GLN A 67 -7.19 -9.59 7.52
CA GLN A 67 -6.90 -10.04 8.88
C GLN A 67 -5.45 -10.50 8.98
N VAL A 68 -4.80 -10.17 10.09
CA VAL A 68 -3.43 -10.60 10.37
C VAL A 68 -3.44 -12.12 10.56
N THR A 69 -2.65 -12.81 9.74
CA THR A 69 -2.31 -14.22 9.94
C THR A 69 -1.00 -14.33 10.71
N ASP A 70 -0.72 -15.48 11.31
CA ASP A 70 0.56 -15.76 11.97
C ASP A 70 1.76 -15.47 11.04
N GLN A 71 1.64 -15.85 9.75
CA GLN A 71 2.67 -15.57 8.75
C GLN A 71 2.87 -14.05 8.54
N THR A 72 1.79 -13.27 8.55
CA THR A 72 1.88 -11.81 8.43
C THR A 72 2.51 -11.21 9.68
N ALA A 73 2.16 -11.70 10.88
CA ALA A 73 2.75 -11.27 12.14
C ALA A 73 4.26 -11.54 12.16
N ASP A 74 4.70 -12.73 11.75
CA ASP A 74 6.12 -13.09 11.64
C ASP A 74 6.91 -12.13 10.74
N VAL A 75 6.34 -11.75 9.58
CA VAL A 75 7.00 -10.81 8.68
C VAL A 75 7.10 -9.42 9.31
N VAL A 76 6.06 -8.99 10.02
CA VAL A 76 6.05 -7.71 10.76
C VAL A 76 7.11 -7.71 11.86
N ILE A 77 7.20 -8.79 12.65
CA ILE A 77 8.24 -8.98 13.68
C ILE A 77 9.63 -8.88 13.05
N GLN A 78 9.87 -9.58 11.93
CA GLN A 78 11.15 -9.54 11.24
C GLN A 78 11.51 -8.15 10.67
N CYS A 79 10.52 -7.35 10.27
CA CYS A 79 10.72 -5.96 9.85
C CYS A 79 11.00 -5.01 11.03
N LEU A 80 10.47 -5.34 12.21
CA LEU A 80 10.59 -4.54 13.43
C LEU A 80 11.87 -4.87 14.22
N MET A 81 12.37 -6.11 14.13
CA MET A 81 13.58 -6.61 14.79
C MET A 81 14.82 -5.70 14.60
N PRO A 82 15.13 -5.19 13.39
CA PRO A 82 16.28 -4.29 13.20
C PRO A 82 16.12 -2.90 13.85
N VAL A 83 14.91 -2.56 14.30
CA VAL A 83 14.55 -1.24 14.83
C VAL A 83 14.50 -1.22 16.35
N VAL A 84 13.96 -2.28 16.96
CA VAL A 84 13.75 -2.37 18.42
C VAL A 84 14.40 -3.60 19.06
N GLY A 85 15.07 -4.44 18.27
CA GLY A 85 15.69 -5.67 18.74
C GLY A 85 14.67 -6.71 19.18
N PRO A 86 15.01 -7.58 20.15
CA PRO A 86 14.17 -8.69 20.61
C PRO A 86 12.79 -8.29 21.14
N MET A 87 12.57 -7.01 21.47
CA MET A 87 11.26 -6.50 21.88
C MET A 87 10.23 -6.50 20.75
N ALA A 88 10.64 -6.75 19.50
CA ALA A 88 9.73 -6.76 18.36
C ALA A 88 8.59 -7.77 18.50
N GLU A 89 8.88 -8.96 19.04
CA GLU A 89 7.87 -10.02 19.24
C GLU A 89 6.84 -9.59 20.29
N VAL A 90 7.31 -9.17 21.47
CA VAL A 90 6.46 -8.69 22.56
C VAL A 90 5.57 -7.52 22.12
N MET A 91 6.12 -6.54 21.39
CA MET A 91 5.35 -5.40 20.91
C MET A 91 4.26 -5.80 19.91
N VAL A 92 4.52 -6.80 19.06
CA VAL A 92 3.52 -7.30 18.11
C VAL A 92 2.42 -8.06 18.83
N ASP A 93 2.78 -8.92 19.78
CA ASP A 93 1.83 -9.69 20.59
C ASP A 93 0.92 -8.75 21.41
N GLU A 94 1.50 -7.75 22.09
CA GLU A 94 0.73 -6.76 22.86
C GLU A 94 -0.29 -6.02 21.99
N VAL A 95 0.10 -5.58 20.79
CA VAL A 95 -0.81 -4.88 19.87
C VAL A 95 -1.87 -5.82 19.31
N LEU A 96 -1.52 -7.08 19.01
CA LEU A 96 -2.50 -8.07 18.54
C LEU A 96 -3.52 -8.42 19.63
N ASP A 97 -3.08 -8.59 20.86
CA ASP A 97 -3.94 -8.83 22.02
C ASP A 97 -4.90 -7.65 22.26
N GLU A 98 -4.43 -6.41 22.09
CA GLU A 98 -5.28 -5.21 22.16
C GLU A 98 -6.33 -5.14 21.03
N LEU A 99 -5.99 -5.59 19.83
CA LEU A 99 -6.86 -5.52 18.64
C LEU A 99 -7.86 -6.69 18.55
N GLY A 100 -7.53 -7.84 19.13
CA GLY A 100 -8.34 -9.05 19.14
C GLY A 100 -8.45 -9.77 17.79
N GLU A 101 -9.40 -10.70 17.68
CA GLU A 101 -9.53 -11.65 16.57
C GLU A 101 -9.77 -11.02 15.18
N GLN A 102 -10.11 -9.74 15.11
CA GLN A 102 -10.34 -9.01 13.86
C GLN A 102 -9.22 -8.02 13.53
N ALA A 103 -8.05 -8.18 14.14
CA ALA A 103 -6.88 -7.36 13.87
C ALA A 103 -6.57 -7.35 12.37
N THR A 104 -6.66 -6.18 11.74
CA THR A 104 -6.22 -5.98 10.35
C THR A 104 -4.75 -5.56 10.34
N LEU A 105 -4.07 -5.81 9.23
CA LEU A 105 -2.68 -5.38 9.06
C LEU A 105 -2.54 -3.86 9.25
N SER A 106 -3.51 -3.06 8.75
CA SER A 106 -3.49 -1.61 8.95
C SER A 106 -3.55 -1.22 10.44
N ALA A 107 -4.41 -1.87 11.21
CA ALA A 107 -4.57 -1.61 12.64
C ALA A 107 -3.32 -2.01 13.42
N LEU A 108 -2.71 -3.16 13.11
CA LEU A 108 -1.45 -3.61 13.70
C LEU A 108 -0.32 -2.60 13.45
N LEU A 109 -0.12 -2.20 12.19
CA LEU A 109 0.93 -1.24 11.82
C LEU A 109 0.72 0.12 12.49
N SER A 110 -0.53 0.59 12.60
CA SER A 110 -0.86 1.81 13.34
C SER A 110 -0.63 1.68 14.85
N GLY A 111 -0.94 0.53 15.45
CA GLY A 111 -0.66 0.23 16.84
C GLY A 111 0.84 0.31 17.15
N LEU A 112 1.65 -0.40 16.36
CA LEU A 112 3.11 -0.40 16.47
C LEU A 112 3.71 1.00 16.26
N ALA A 113 3.24 1.74 15.26
CA ALA A 113 3.75 3.08 14.99
C ALA A 113 3.56 4.06 16.17
N ARG A 114 2.50 3.88 16.98
CA ARG A 114 2.27 4.70 18.19
C ARG A 114 3.26 4.41 19.32
N GLN A 115 3.86 3.23 19.34
CA GLN A 115 4.86 2.83 20.33
C GLN A 115 6.30 3.21 19.93
N LEU A 116 6.50 3.65 18.68
CA LEU A 116 7.82 3.97 18.12
C LEU A 116 8.08 5.48 18.10
N THR A 117 9.36 5.86 18.21
CA THR A 117 9.78 7.24 17.92
C THR A 117 9.67 7.52 16.41
N PRO A 118 9.52 8.78 15.97
CA PRO A 118 9.36 9.12 14.56
C PRO A 118 10.48 8.57 13.65
N GLU A 119 11.73 8.58 14.12
CA GLU A 119 12.88 8.02 13.40
C GLU A 119 12.75 6.51 13.19
N ARG A 120 12.32 5.79 14.22
CA ARG A 120 12.08 4.34 14.19
C ARG A 120 10.89 3.98 13.31
N VAL A 121 9.82 4.78 13.33
CA VAL A 121 8.69 4.62 12.40
C VAL A 121 9.16 4.70 10.96
N GLN A 122 10.02 5.66 10.61
CA GLN A 122 10.54 5.78 9.25
C GLN A 122 11.42 4.59 8.85
N GLN A 123 12.25 4.09 9.75
CA GLN A 123 13.08 2.91 9.50
C GLN A 123 12.22 1.65 9.35
N PHE A 124 11.23 1.46 10.20
CA PHE A 124 10.27 0.37 10.12
C PHE A 124 9.47 0.42 8.80
N ALA A 125 8.98 1.59 8.41
CA ALA A 125 8.28 1.79 7.14
C ALA A 125 9.17 1.54 5.90
N ARG A 126 10.49 1.74 6.01
CA ARG A 126 11.44 1.33 4.96
C ARG A 126 11.56 -0.19 4.89
N ASN A 127 11.75 -0.86 6.03
CA ASN A 127 11.86 -2.32 6.10
C ASN A 127 10.61 -3.03 5.58
N LEU A 128 9.41 -2.50 5.86
CA LEU A 128 8.15 -3.03 5.32
C LEU A 128 8.11 -2.92 3.78
N ARG A 129 8.47 -1.74 3.25
CA ARG A 129 8.54 -1.50 1.79
C ARG A 129 9.49 -2.46 1.08
N ASP A 130 10.66 -2.70 1.65
CA ASP A 130 11.66 -3.60 1.08
C ASP A 130 11.16 -5.06 1.04
N ARG A 131 10.19 -5.40 1.89
CA ARG A 131 9.50 -6.71 1.90
C ARG A 131 8.17 -6.74 1.15
N GLY A 132 7.82 -5.65 0.45
CA GLY A 132 6.58 -5.54 -0.31
C GLY A 132 5.33 -5.31 0.54
N ILE A 133 5.47 -5.06 1.84
CA ILE A 133 4.36 -4.67 2.73
C ILE A 133 4.26 -3.15 2.71
N THR A 134 3.15 -2.59 2.20
CA THR A 134 3.01 -1.14 2.01
C THR A 134 1.70 -0.55 2.47
#